data_AF-A0A6V7KG26-F1
#
_entry.id   AF-A0A6V7KG26-F1
#
_cell.length_a   1.000
_cell.length_b   1.000
_cell.length_c   1.000
_cell.angle_alpha   90.00
_cell.angle_beta   90.00
_cell.angle_gamma   90.00
#
_symmetry.space_group_name_H-M   'P 1'
#
loop_
_entity.id
_entity.type
_entity.pdbx_description
1 polymer ?
#
loop_
_entity_poly.entity_id
_entity_poly.type
_entity_poly.pdbx_seq_one_letter_code
_entity_poly.pdbx_strand_id
1 'polypeptide(L)'
;PEHKDTWRTPPEVFQALDAEFDFYLDAAADHDNALCRLYLTPEDDALACDWSSRGAIFCNPPYSNIRPWVDKAAEQSRKQNKTVVMLLPADTSTGWFAQAQKTVDEVRFITEGRLSFISAETGEKGKAGNSKGSVLFIWRPWRATPKGMTT
;
A
#
# COMPACT_ATOMS: atom_id res chain seq x y z
N PRO A 1 19.42 -2.01 15.11
CA PRO A 1 19.09 -1.25 13.90
C PRO A 1 17.58 -1.06 13.85
N GLU A 2 17.09 0.17 13.73
CA GLU A 2 15.65 0.45 13.68
C GLU A 2 15.08 -0.18 12.40
N HIS A 3 14.31 -1.26 12.50
CA HIS A 3 13.70 -1.94 11.35
C HIS A 3 12.53 -1.10 10.82
N LYS A 4 12.82 0.04 10.18
CA LYS A 4 11.82 0.99 9.63
C LYS A 4 10.93 0.38 8.55
N ASP A 5 11.41 -0.67 7.92
CA ASP A 5 10.73 -1.35 6.82
C ASP A 5 9.64 -2.33 7.30
N THR A 6 9.53 -2.63 8.60
CA THR A 6 8.52 -3.55 9.16
C THR A 6 7.41 -2.82 9.92
N TRP A 7 7.31 -1.51 9.76
CA TRP A 7 6.37 -0.69 10.53
C TRP A 7 4.93 -0.91 10.09
N ARG A 8 4.06 -1.15 11.08
CA ARG A 8 2.65 -1.47 10.87
C ARG A 8 1.82 -0.21 10.66
N THR A 9 0.86 -0.29 9.73
CA THR A 9 -0.16 0.75 9.54
C THR A 9 -1.04 0.86 10.79
N PRO A 10 -1.41 2.07 11.25
CA PRO A 10 -2.30 2.22 12.40
C PRO A 10 -3.63 1.48 12.20
N PRO A 11 -4.12 0.70 13.19
CA PRO A 11 -5.33 -0.10 13.05
C PRO A 11 -6.55 0.71 12.61
N GLU A 12 -6.69 1.94 13.10
CA GLU A 12 -7.80 2.85 12.73
C GLU A 12 -7.79 3.23 11.25
N VAL A 13 -6.59 3.42 10.66
CA VAL A 13 -6.44 3.73 9.24
C VAL A 13 -6.73 2.49 8.41
N PHE A 14 -6.18 1.34 8.81
CA PHE A 14 -6.42 0.09 8.11
C PHE A 14 -7.91 -0.28 8.13
N GLN A 15 -8.57 -0.22 9.29
CA GLN A 15 -10.00 -0.54 9.41
C GLN A 15 -10.90 0.35 8.55
N ALA A 16 -10.59 1.66 8.45
CA ALA A 16 -11.34 2.57 7.60
C ALA A 16 -11.20 2.20 6.12
N LEU A 17 -10.01 1.79 5.68
CA LEU A 17 -9.77 1.32 4.32
C LEU A 17 -10.40 -0.05 4.08
N ASP A 18 -10.28 -0.97 5.04
CA ASP A 18 -10.84 -2.31 4.95
C ASP A 18 -12.37 -2.29 4.86
N ALA A 19 -13.02 -1.37 5.59
CA ALA A 19 -14.46 -1.14 5.45
C ALA A 19 -14.88 -0.67 4.04
N GLU A 20 -14.00 -0.01 3.29
CA GLU A 20 -14.27 0.42 1.91
C GLU A 20 -13.91 -0.65 0.88
N PHE A 21 -12.77 -1.33 1.06
CA PHE A 21 -12.16 -2.17 0.03
C PHE A 21 -12.31 -3.66 0.26
N ASP A 22 -12.65 -4.10 1.48
CA ASP A 22 -12.77 -5.51 1.88
C ASP A 22 -11.50 -6.29 1.53
N PHE A 23 -10.41 -6.00 2.27
CA PHE A 23 -9.09 -6.55 1.95
C PHE A 23 -9.03 -8.04 2.27
N TYR A 24 -8.53 -8.79 1.29
CA TYR A 24 -8.32 -10.22 1.42
C TYR A 24 -6.86 -10.58 1.68
N LEU A 25 -5.92 -9.78 1.12
CA LEU A 25 -4.49 -10.02 1.16
C LEU A 25 -3.72 -8.77 1.61
N ASP A 26 -2.77 -8.96 2.51
CA ASP A 26 -1.72 -7.98 2.84
C ASP A 26 -0.42 -8.37 2.13
N ALA A 27 -0.05 -7.65 1.08
CA ALA A 27 1.03 -8.04 0.17
C ALA A 27 2.43 -7.71 0.69
N ALA A 28 2.55 -6.96 1.79
CA ALA A 28 3.83 -6.54 2.34
C ALA A 28 3.78 -6.55 3.87
N ALA A 29 3.90 -7.73 4.46
CA ALA A 29 3.80 -7.92 5.89
C ALA A 29 4.85 -8.92 6.40
N ASP A 30 4.81 -9.19 7.69
CA ASP A 30 5.43 -10.31 8.39
C ASP A 30 4.41 -10.89 9.39
N HIS A 31 4.83 -11.87 10.18
CA HIS A 31 3.96 -12.51 11.17
C HIS A 31 3.48 -11.56 12.29
N ASP A 32 4.21 -10.48 12.57
CA ASP A 32 3.97 -9.58 13.69
C ASP A 32 3.16 -8.34 13.28
N ASN A 33 3.25 -7.92 12.01
CA ASN A 33 2.61 -6.70 11.52
C ASN A 33 1.42 -6.93 10.57
N ALA A 34 1.15 -8.17 10.14
CA ALA A 34 0.07 -8.48 9.22
C ALA A 34 -1.29 -7.88 9.63
N LEU A 35 -2.03 -7.37 8.65
CA LEU A 35 -3.35 -6.77 8.85
C LEU A 35 -4.49 -7.61 8.24
N CYS A 36 -4.15 -8.52 7.33
CA CYS A 36 -5.08 -9.50 6.76
C CYS A 36 -4.78 -10.91 7.28
N ARG A 37 -5.78 -11.81 7.21
CA ARG A 37 -5.57 -13.24 7.53
C ARG A 37 -4.63 -13.91 6.53
N LEU A 38 -4.70 -13.53 5.26
CA LEU A 38 -3.74 -13.93 4.23
C LEU A 38 -2.76 -12.78 4.03
N TYR A 39 -1.47 -13.09 4.06
CA TYR A 39 -0.40 -12.11 3.90
C TYR A 39 0.83 -12.76 3.30
N LEU A 40 1.70 -11.95 2.69
CA LEU A 40 2.99 -12.38 2.18
C LEU A 40 4.10 -11.88 3.12
N THR A 41 5.03 -12.77 3.45
CA THR A 41 6.21 -12.46 4.26
C THR A 41 7.45 -12.17 3.39
N PRO A 42 8.57 -11.69 3.96
CA PRO A 42 9.81 -11.56 3.22
C PRO A 42 10.28 -12.88 2.56
N GLU A 43 9.97 -14.03 3.16
CA GLU A 43 10.31 -15.36 2.64
C GLU A 43 9.52 -15.72 1.37
N ASP A 44 8.30 -15.19 1.19
CA ASP A 44 7.50 -15.40 -0.01
C ASP A 44 8.02 -14.61 -1.23
N ASP A 45 8.86 -13.60 -0.99
CA ASP A 45 9.34 -12.62 -1.98
C ASP A 45 8.19 -12.07 -2.83
N ALA A 46 7.42 -11.15 -2.24
CA ALA A 46 6.26 -10.54 -2.88
C ALA A 46 6.56 -9.83 -4.22
N LEU A 47 7.82 -9.50 -4.53
CA LEU A 47 8.20 -8.95 -5.83
C LEU A 47 8.35 -10.06 -6.89
N ALA A 48 8.77 -11.26 -6.48
CA ALA A 48 8.94 -12.41 -7.35
C ALA A 48 7.69 -13.31 -7.48
N CYS A 49 6.77 -13.28 -6.51
CA CYS A 49 5.58 -14.14 -6.52
C CYS A 49 4.29 -13.40 -6.95
N ASP A 50 3.19 -14.16 -7.09
CA ASP A 50 1.88 -13.62 -7.42
C ASP A 50 1.07 -13.30 -6.16
N TRP A 51 0.41 -12.15 -6.15
CA TRP A 51 -0.48 -11.70 -5.08
C TRP A 51 -1.87 -12.33 -5.24
N SER A 52 -1.90 -13.67 -5.29
CA SER A 52 -3.11 -14.45 -5.54
C SER A 52 -4.18 -14.15 -4.49
N SER A 53 -5.22 -13.41 -4.88
CA SER A 53 -6.22 -12.86 -3.97
C SER A 53 -7.65 -13.06 -4.49
N ARG A 54 -8.58 -13.34 -3.57
CA ARG A 54 -10.02 -13.39 -3.87
C ARG A 54 -10.69 -12.01 -3.76
N GLY A 55 -10.10 -11.08 -3.02
CA GLY A 55 -10.61 -9.72 -2.78
C GLY A 55 -9.56 -8.64 -3.06
N ALA A 56 -9.77 -7.45 -2.51
CA ALA A 56 -8.80 -6.37 -2.64
C ALA A 56 -7.48 -6.71 -1.94
N ILE A 57 -6.41 -6.05 -2.37
CA ILE A 57 -5.05 -6.26 -1.86
C ILE A 57 -4.58 -4.96 -1.23
N PHE A 58 -4.18 -5.04 0.04
CA PHE A 58 -3.50 -3.97 0.74
C PHE A 58 -1.99 -4.12 0.57
N CYS A 59 -1.27 -3.00 0.47
CA CYS A 59 0.18 -2.99 0.41
C CYS A 59 0.75 -1.78 1.16
N ASN A 60 1.48 -2.02 2.24
CA ASN A 60 2.31 -1.03 2.90
C ASN A 60 3.78 -1.47 2.80
N PRO A 61 4.45 -1.22 1.66
CA PRO A 61 5.76 -1.81 1.38
C PRO A 61 6.88 -1.18 2.21
N PRO A 62 8.06 -1.82 2.28
CA PRO A 62 9.29 -1.18 2.72
C PRO A 62 9.56 0.15 2.01
N TYR A 63 9.72 1.24 2.77
CA TYR A 63 9.94 2.57 2.19
C TYR A 63 11.39 2.82 1.73
N SER A 64 12.31 1.91 2.06
CA SER A 64 13.70 1.94 1.59
C SER A 64 13.84 1.74 0.07
N ASN A 65 12.91 1.05 -0.59
CA ASN A 65 12.94 0.80 -2.03
C ASN A 65 11.54 0.69 -2.65
N ILE A 66 10.82 1.82 -2.74
CA ILE A 66 9.41 1.88 -3.16
C ILE A 66 9.18 1.52 -4.64
N ARG A 67 10.13 1.83 -5.52
CA ARG A 67 9.91 1.77 -6.98
C ARG A 67 9.46 0.39 -7.49
N PRO A 68 10.13 -0.73 -7.15
CA PRO A 68 9.68 -2.06 -7.57
C PRO A 68 8.27 -2.41 -7.10
N TRP A 69 7.88 -1.98 -5.91
CA TRP A 69 6.55 -2.23 -5.37
C TRP A 69 5.46 -1.51 -6.15
N VAL A 70 5.70 -0.25 -6.55
CA VAL A 70 4.77 0.50 -7.42
C VAL A 70 4.53 -0.25 -8.74
N ASP A 71 5.60 -0.70 -9.39
CA ASP A 71 5.49 -1.43 -10.65
C ASP A 71 4.77 -2.78 -10.43
N LYS A 72 5.03 -3.46 -9.30
CA LYS A 72 4.37 -4.71 -8.91
C LYS A 72 2.89 -4.54 -8.59
N ALA A 73 2.49 -3.47 -7.90
CA ALA A 73 1.09 -3.19 -7.59
C ALA A 73 0.25 -2.98 -8.85
N ALA A 74 0.77 -2.23 -9.81
CA ALA A 74 0.13 -2.03 -11.10
C ALA A 74 -0.01 -3.34 -11.89
N GLU A 75 1.03 -4.18 -11.89
CA GLU A 75 1.01 -5.52 -12.49
C GLU A 75 -0.04 -6.40 -11.83
N GLN A 76 -0.04 -6.50 -10.50
CA GLN A 76 -0.88 -7.42 -9.75
C GLN A 76 -2.35 -7.01 -9.73
N SER A 77 -2.66 -5.71 -9.72
CA SER A 77 -4.04 -5.26 -9.91
C SER A 77 -4.64 -5.77 -11.22
N ARG A 78 -3.87 -5.70 -12.31
CA ARG A 78 -4.27 -6.18 -13.64
C ARG A 78 -4.33 -7.70 -13.69
N LYS A 79 -3.28 -8.37 -13.22
CA LYS A 79 -3.13 -9.83 -13.29
C LYS A 79 -4.18 -10.55 -12.47
N GLN A 80 -4.46 -10.08 -11.26
CA GLN A 80 -5.44 -10.68 -10.36
C GLN A 80 -6.87 -10.20 -10.66
N ASN A 81 -7.01 -9.14 -11.47
CA ASN A 81 -8.27 -8.42 -11.66
C ASN A 81 -8.88 -8.02 -10.31
N LYS A 82 -8.06 -7.40 -9.45
CA LYS A 82 -8.41 -6.94 -8.10
C LYS A 82 -7.94 -5.51 -7.85
N THR A 83 -8.61 -4.84 -6.91
CA THR A 83 -8.17 -3.52 -6.44
C THR A 83 -6.90 -3.69 -5.62
N VAL A 84 -5.90 -2.85 -5.88
CA VAL A 84 -4.70 -2.75 -5.04
C VAL A 84 -4.68 -1.36 -4.42
N VAL A 85 -4.60 -1.31 -3.09
CA VAL A 85 -4.48 -0.07 -2.31
C VAL A 85 -3.10 -0.05 -1.68
N MET A 86 -2.26 0.90 -2.09
CA MET A 86 -0.91 1.05 -1.58
C MET A 86 -0.75 2.32 -0.76
N LEU A 87 -0.21 2.18 0.45
CA LEU A 87 0.09 3.30 1.36
C LEU A 87 1.57 3.70 1.23
N LEU A 88 1.82 4.95 0.85
CA LEU A 88 3.16 5.49 0.63
C LEU A 88 3.35 6.85 1.32
N PRO A 89 4.60 7.30 1.54
CA PRO A 89 4.87 8.67 1.93
C PRO A 89 4.44 9.63 0.81
N ALA A 90 3.87 10.79 1.15
CA ALA A 90 3.46 11.82 0.18
C ALA A 90 4.67 12.61 -0.35
N ASP A 91 5.57 11.94 -1.09
CA ASP A 91 6.78 12.53 -1.66
C ASP A 91 6.67 12.68 -3.19
N THR A 92 5.96 13.74 -3.59
CA THR A 92 5.58 14.02 -4.98
C THR A 92 6.77 14.33 -5.90
N SER A 93 7.95 14.62 -5.34
CA SER A 93 9.16 14.97 -6.08
C SER A 93 9.98 13.77 -6.56
N THR A 94 9.59 12.56 -6.16
CA THR A 94 10.36 11.34 -6.43
C THR A 94 10.01 10.67 -7.75
N GLY A 95 10.98 9.96 -8.33
CA GLY A 95 10.77 9.23 -9.58
C GLY A 95 9.78 8.07 -9.48
N TRP A 96 9.60 7.46 -8.30
CA TRP A 96 8.58 6.43 -8.09
C TRP A 96 7.17 7.02 -8.03
N PHE A 97 7.00 8.24 -7.51
CA PHE A 97 5.69 8.92 -7.48
C PHE A 97 5.23 9.22 -8.91
N ALA A 98 6.12 9.80 -9.72
CA ALA A 98 5.87 10.05 -11.14
C ALA A 98 5.60 8.76 -11.93
N GLN A 99 6.19 7.62 -11.53
CA GLN A 99 5.90 6.33 -12.15
C GLN A 99 4.50 5.83 -11.77
N ALA A 100 4.15 5.87 -10.48
CA ALA A 100 2.85 5.41 -10.01
C ALA A 100 1.71 6.15 -10.73
N GLN A 101 1.85 7.47 -10.91
CA GLN A 101 0.93 8.33 -11.66
C GLN A 101 0.63 7.87 -13.10
N LYS A 102 1.54 7.15 -13.75
CA LYS A 102 1.32 6.66 -15.13
C LYS A 102 0.27 5.55 -15.22
N THR A 103 -0.04 4.89 -14.10
CA THR A 103 -0.83 3.67 -14.10
C THR A 103 -1.93 3.62 -13.05
N VAL A 104 -1.83 4.44 -12.00
CA VAL A 104 -2.81 4.50 -10.91
C VAL A 104 -4.13 5.12 -11.40
N ASP A 105 -5.25 4.63 -10.89
CA ASP A 105 -6.58 5.15 -11.23
C ASP A 105 -7.04 6.27 -10.30
N GLU A 106 -6.55 6.24 -9.05
CA GLU A 106 -6.99 7.15 -8.00
C GLU A 106 -5.86 7.38 -6.99
N VAL A 107 -5.66 8.65 -6.61
CA VAL A 107 -4.67 9.07 -5.62
C VAL A 107 -5.39 9.85 -4.52
N ARG A 108 -5.21 9.44 -3.25
CA ARG A 108 -5.81 10.13 -2.09
C ARG A 108 -4.73 10.59 -1.13
N PHE A 109 -4.64 11.89 -0.91
CA PHE A 109 -3.78 12.43 0.15
C PHE A 109 -4.47 12.32 1.49
N ILE A 110 -3.75 11.83 2.50
CA ILE A 110 -4.21 11.84 3.89
C ILE A 110 -3.82 13.20 4.47
N THR A 111 -4.84 13.96 4.89
CA THR A 111 -4.71 15.32 5.40
C THR A 111 -4.92 15.38 6.92
N GLU A 112 -4.75 16.56 7.50
CA GLU A 112 -4.99 16.84 8.94
C GLU A 112 -4.08 16.09 9.93
N GLY A 113 -2.94 15.60 9.49
CA GLY A 113 -1.93 15.01 10.37
C GLY A 113 -1.00 14.06 9.63
N ARG A 114 -0.03 13.52 10.37
CA ARG A 114 0.84 12.45 9.88
C ARG A 114 0.45 11.15 10.55
N LEU A 115 0.46 10.06 9.80
CA LEU A 115 0.22 8.74 10.36
C LEU A 115 1.33 8.37 11.34
N SER A 116 0.95 7.98 12.55
CA SER A 116 1.83 7.43 13.57
C SER A 116 1.88 5.91 13.45
N PHE A 117 2.69 5.42 12.52
CA PHE A 117 2.94 3.99 12.34
C PHE A 117 3.42 3.32 13.63
N ILE A 118 3.17 2.02 13.75
CA ILE A 118 3.43 1.24 14.95
C ILE A 118 4.63 0.33 14.70
N SER A 119 5.59 0.34 15.62
CA SER A 119 6.71 -0.61 15.60
C SER A 119 6.18 -2.04 15.77
N ALA A 120 6.52 -2.95 14.84
CA ALA A 120 6.16 -4.36 14.97
C ALA A 120 6.82 -5.01 16.20
N GLU A 121 8.05 -4.58 16.54
CA GLU A 121 8.82 -5.12 17.65
C GLU A 121 8.28 -4.68 19.02
N THR A 122 7.90 -3.41 19.16
CA THR A 122 7.56 -2.83 20.48
C THR A 122 6.06 -2.56 20.66
N GLY A 123 5.27 -2.56 19.59
CA GLY A 123 3.87 -2.14 19.60
C GLY A 123 3.65 -0.65 19.87
N GLU A 124 4.72 0.14 19.98
CA GLU A 124 4.64 1.57 20.24
C GLU A 124 4.49 2.37 18.95
N LYS A 125 3.73 3.47 19.02
CA LYS A 125 3.70 4.47 17.95
C LYS A 125 5.08 5.11 17.81
N GLY A 126 5.52 5.35 16.58
CA GLY A 126 6.79 6.01 16.33
C GLY A 126 6.89 7.37 16.99
N LYS A 127 8.02 7.58 17.69
CA LYS A 127 8.38 8.90 18.21
C LYS A 127 8.81 9.79 17.04
N ALA A 128 8.07 10.87 16.77
CA ALA A 128 8.43 12.03 15.92
C ALA A 128 9.21 11.75 14.59
N GLY A 129 9.12 10.55 14.02
CA GLY A 129 10.03 10.07 12.96
C GLY A 129 9.45 10.11 11.54
N ASN A 130 8.12 10.09 11.39
CA ASN A 130 7.51 10.29 10.09
C ASN A 130 7.50 11.80 9.75
N SER A 131 8.46 12.23 8.92
CA SER A 131 8.57 13.62 8.49
C SER A 131 7.65 13.97 7.32
N LYS A 132 6.99 12.98 6.71
CA LYS A 132 6.20 13.13 5.49
C LYS A 132 4.71 12.91 5.76
N GLY A 133 3.87 13.53 4.93
CA GLY A 133 2.47 13.14 4.83
C GLY A 133 2.33 11.73 4.25
N SER A 134 1.10 11.24 4.15
CA SER A 134 0.81 9.93 3.57
C SER A 134 -0.13 10.06 2.38
N VAL A 135 0.00 9.15 1.42
CA VAL A 135 -0.80 9.10 0.20
C VAL A 135 -1.17 7.66 -0.10
N LEU A 136 -2.40 7.47 -0.56
CA LEU A 136 -2.89 6.19 -1.08
C LEU A 136 -2.83 6.23 -2.60
N PHE A 137 -2.21 5.21 -3.18
CA PHE A 137 -2.30 4.90 -4.60
C PHE A 137 -3.23 3.72 -4.79
N ILE A 138 -4.29 3.89 -5.58
CA ILE A 138 -5.34 2.90 -5.76
C ILE A 138 -5.42 2.52 -7.24
N TRP A 139 -5.04 1.28 -7.54
CA TRP A 139 -5.28 0.66 -8.85
C TRP A 139 -6.56 -0.16 -8.77
N ARG A 140 -7.44 -0.02 -9.77
CA ARG A 140 -8.72 -0.70 -9.84
C ARG A 140 -8.71 -1.68 -11.03
N PRO A 141 -9.33 -2.86 -10.88
CA PRO A 141 -9.55 -3.75 -12.01
C PRO A 141 -10.52 -3.06 -12.95
N TRP A 142 -10.04 -2.73 -14.15
CA TRP A 142 -10.71 -2.07 -15.27
C TRP A 142 -12.08 -1.45 -14.93
N ARG A 143 -12.11 -0.12 -14.76
CA ARG A 143 -13.37 0.61 -14.93
C ARG A 143 -13.76 0.50 -16.40
N ALA A 144 -14.91 -0.09 -16.69
CA ALA A 144 -15.60 0.17 -17.94
C ALA A 144 -16.04 1.64 -17.94
N THR A 145 -15.10 2.57 -18.13
CA THR A 145 -15.46 3.93 -18.49
C THR A 145 -15.68 3.91 -20.00
N PRO A 146 -16.87 4.27 -20.52
CA PRO A 146 -17.04 4.52 -21.94
C PRO A 146 -15.97 5.52 -22.38
N LYS A 147 -15.34 5.27 -23.54
CA LYS A 147 -14.45 6.26 -24.14
C LYS A 147 -15.21 7.58 -24.31
N GLY A 148 -14.79 8.63 -23.61
CA GLY A 148 -15.22 10.01 -23.89
C GLY A 148 -15.87 10.76 -22.73
N MET A 149 -15.10 11.06 -21.68
CA MET A 149 -15.44 12.19 -20.81
C MET A 149 -14.16 12.89 -20.35
N THR A 150 -13.63 13.71 -21.25
CA THR A 150 -12.75 14.84 -20.92
C THR A 150 -13.59 15.90 -20.20
N THR A 151 -13.18 16.29 -19.00
CA THR A 151 -13.46 17.62 -18.45
C THR A 151 -12.43 18.60 -18.93
#